data_AF-A0A7J2NKG5-F1
#
_entry.id   AF-A0A7J2NKG5-F1
#
_cell.length_a   1.000
_cell.length_b   1.000
_cell.length_c   1.000
_cell.angle_alpha   90.00
_cell.angle_beta   90.00
_cell.angle_gamma   90.00
#
_symmetry.space_group_name_H-M   'P 1'
#
loop_
_entity.id
_entity.type
_entity.pdbx_description
1 polymer ?
#
loop_
_entity_poly.entity_id
_entity_poly.type
_entity_poly.pdbx_seq_one_letter_code
_entity_poly.pdbx_strand_id
1 'polypeptide(L)'
;MIILKLFPDVYGLEMMSVILDYGIDSPAKALLLLALSMEDKENRKEMDKIHIQKTIKYYEHMQQENAVDFSNFKNGGVSYEIQEVIETFEDYGLIENVGSSRNPIYVLTDEGKMGAKELAEKYSEEDLRRLKFAKHQLNDLTFDETLYFMYKLIPETQEHSTQFEK
;
A
#
# COMPACT_ATOMS: atom_id res chain seq x y z
N MET A 1 -60.22 21.27 -3.31
CA MET A 1 -59.72 19.90 -3.57
C MET A 1 -58.21 19.99 -3.62
N ILE A 2 -57.55 19.53 -2.57
CA ILE A 2 -56.09 19.56 -2.40
C ILE A 2 -55.53 18.36 -3.16
N ILE A 3 -54.57 18.59 -4.06
CA ILE A 3 -53.66 17.54 -4.53
C ILE A 3 -52.26 17.92 -4.10
N LEU A 4 -51.70 17.05 -3.26
CA LEU A 4 -50.37 17.07 -2.69
C LEU A 4 -49.28 16.89 -3.76
N LYS A 5 -48.12 17.47 -3.43
CA LYS A 5 -46.73 17.01 -3.65
C LYS A 5 -46.44 16.24 -4.94
N LEU A 6 -45.39 16.68 -5.64
CA LEU A 6 -44.26 15.84 -6.05
C LEU A 6 -43.09 16.79 -6.39
N PHE A 7 -42.18 16.97 -5.44
CA PHE A 7 -40.78 17.25 -5.75
C PHE A 7 -40.16 15.88 -6.08
N PRO A 8 -39.52 15.69 -7.23
CA PRO A 8 -38.53 14.63 -7.41
C PRO A 8 -37.13 15.23 -7.33
N ASP A 9 -36.41 14.80 -6.29
CA ASP A 9 -35.02 14.33 -6.34
C ASP A 9 -33.96 15.36 -6.74
N VAL A 10 -33.33 16.06 -5.80
CA VAL A 10 -32.12 15.59 -5.09
C VAL A 10 -31.27 14.71 -6.01
N TYR A 11 -30.44 15.36 -6.84
CA TYR A 11 -29.25 14.74 -7.37
C TYR A 11 -28.39 14.30 -6.18
N GLY A 12 -28.58 13.06 -5.75
CA GLY A 12 -27.63 12.38 -4.89
C GLY A 12 -26.31 12.37 -5.65
N LEU A 13 -25.30 13.01 -5.07
CA LEU A 13 -23.93 12.59 -5.33
C LEU A 13 -23.88 11.10 -5.00
N GLU A 14 -23.88 10.24 -6.03
CA GLU A 14 -23.26 8.94 -5.85
C GLU A 14 -21.83 9.24 -5.42
N MET A 15 -21.51 9.03 -4.13
CA MET A 15 -20.13 8.87 -3.74
C MET A 15 -19.64 7.65 -4.51
N MET A 16 -19.03 7.88 -5.67
CA MET A 16 -18.29 6.86 -6.40
C MET A 16 -17.23 6.33 -5.44
N SER A 17 -17.39 5.10 -4.98
CA SER A 17 -16.40 4.48 -4.11
C SER A 17 -15.28 3.97 -5.00
N VAL A 18 -14.14 4.64 -4.94
CA VAL A 18 -12.89 4.21 -5.59
C VAL A 18 -12.56 2.77 -5.20
N ILE A 19 -12.95 2.36 -3.99
CA ILE A 19 -12.76 0.99 -3.53
C ILE A 19 -13.55 -0.04 -4.35
N LEU A 20 -14.81 0.27 -4.67
CA LEU A 20 -15.66 -0.64 -5.44
C LEU A 20 -15.26 -0.65 -6.92
N ASP A 21 -14.85 0.49 -7.46
CA ASP A 21 -14.52 0.64 -8.88
C ASP A 21 -13.21 -0.11 -9.25
N TYR A 22 -12.23 -0.12 -8.35
CA TYR A 22 -10.91 -0.72 -8.60
C TYR A 22 -10.62 -1.99 -7.80
N GLY A 23 -11.57 -2.43 -6.95
CA GLY A 23 -11.42 -3.60 -6.08
C GLY A 23 -10.14 -3.54 -5.24
N ILE A 24 -9.91 -2.41 -4.56
CA ILE A 24 -8.70 -2.15 -3.75
C ILE A 24 -8.83 -2.61 -2.30
N ASP A 25 -9.90 -3.33 -1.96
CA ASP A 25 -10.17 -3.87 -0.63
C ASP A 25 -9.37 -5.13 -0.31
N SER A 26 -8.63 -5.70 -1.27
CA SER A 26 -7.67 -6.75 -0.95
C SER A 26 -6.54 -6.21 -0.05
N PRO A 27 -6.03 -7.00 0.92
CA PRO A 27 -5.05 -6.51 1.88
C PRO A 27 -3.79 -5.89 1.24
N ALA A 28 -3.24 -6.55 0.20
CA ALA A 28 -2.08 -6.06 -0.54
C ALA A 28 -2.32 -4.68 -1.19
N LYS A 29 -3.45 -4.51 -1.88
CA LYS A 29 -3.86 -3.26 -2.52
C LYS A 29 -4.08 -2.16 -1.49
N ALA A 30 -4.85 -2.46 -0.45
CA ALA A 30 -5.18 -1.50 0.59
C ALA A 30 -3.94 -0.98 1.31
N LEU A 31 -3.04 -1.88 1.72
CA LEU A 31 -1.83 -1.51 2.45
C LEU A 31 -0.84 -0.73 1.60
N LEU A 32 -0.72 -1.04 0.30
CA LEU A 32 0.12 -0.26 -0.60
C LEU A 32 -0.38 1.18 -0.70
N LEU A 33 -1.68 1.37 -0.96
CA LEU A 33 -2.26 2.71 -1.10
C LEU A 33 -2.15 3.50 0.21
N LEU A 34 -2.43 2.83 1.35
CA LEU A 34 -2.27 3.41 2.67
C LEU A 34 -0.81 3.78 2.96
N ALA A 35 0.17 2.93 2.64
CA ALA A 35 1.58 3.22 2.85
C ALA A 35 2.05 4.46 2.05
N LEU A 36 1.61 4.62 0.81
CA LEU A 36 1.89 5.80 -0.01
C LEU A 36 1.13 7.05 0.44
N SER A 37 0.04 6.91 1.21
CA SER A 37 -0.71 8.04 1.76
C SER A 37 -0.04 8.68 2.99
N MET A 38 0.77 7.90 3.70
CA MET A 38 1.40 8.27 4.97
C MET A 38 2.73 9.00 4.75
N GLU A 39 3.02 9.95 5.62
CA GLU A 39 4.32 10.61 5.69
C GLU A 39 5.35 9.73 6.42
N ASP A 40 6.61 9.78 5.97
CA ASP A 40 7.78 9.28 6.70
C ASP A 40 8.31 10.31 7.71
N LYS A 41 9.49 10.06 8.32
CA LYS A 41 10.07 10.97 9.32
C LYS A 41 10.49 12.32 8.74
N GLU A 42 10.77 12.36 7.44
CA GLU A 42 11.17 13.56 6.69
C GLU A 42 9.95 14.24 6.03
N ASN A 43 8.72 13.83 6.38
CA ASN A 43 7.45 14.33 5.85
C ASN A 43 7.23 14.01 4.35
N ARG A 44 7.89 12.98 3.83
CA ARG A 44 7.72 12.53 2.44
C ARG A 44 6.71 11.40 2.38
N LYS A 45 5.93 11.38 1.29
CA LYS A 45 4.96 10.31 1.00
C LYS A 45 5.47 9.32 -0.03
N GLU A 46 6.43 9.74 -0.84
CA GLU A 46 7.02 8.96 -1.90
C GLU A 46 7.77 7.73 -1.38
N MET A 47 7.74 6.66 -2.15
CA MET A 47 8.45 5.42 -1.84
C MET A 47 8.91 4.76 -3.14
N ASP A 48 10.08 4.13 -3.13
CA ASP A 48 10.44 3.20 -4.20
C ASP A 48 9.82 1.81 -3.99
N LYS A 49 9.91 0.97 -5.02
CA LYS A 49 9.39 -0.39 -5.04
C LYS A 49 9.86 -1.25 -3.85
N ILE A 50 11.14 -1.14 -3.47
CA ILE A 50 11.71 -1.97 -2.41
C ILE A 50 11.18 -1.52 -1.06
N HIS A 51 11.15 -0.21 -0.81
CA HIS A 51 10.62 0.35 0.42
C HIS A 51 9.14 0.00 0.59
N ILE A 52 8.32 0.07 -0.47
CA ILE A 52 6.91 -0.36 -0.42
C ILE A 52 6.82 -1.82 0.03
N GLN A 53 7.52 -2.71 -0.66
CA GLN A 53 7.49 -4.14 -0.36
C GLN A 53 7.93 -4.45 1.07
N LYS A 54 9.03 -3.84 1.52
CA LYS A 54 9.58 -4.09 2.86
C LYS A 54 8.74 -3.46 3.97
N THR A 55 8.15 -2.29 3.75
CA THR A 55 7.19 -1.69 4.68
C THR A 55 5.98 -2.58 4.90
N ILE A 56 5.39 -3.12 3.82
CA ILE A 56 4.26 -4.04 3.94
C ILE A 56 4.68 -5.32 4.68
N LYS A 57 5.85 -5.90 4.35
CA LYS A 57 6.32 -7.11 5.03
C LYS A 57 6.60 -6.89 6.52
N TYR A 58 7.19 -5.75 6.86
CA TYR A 58 7.45 -5.44 8.26
C TYR A 58 6.13 -5.22 9.03
N TYR A 59 5.17 -4.53 8.41
CA TYR A 59 3.83 -4.41 8.97
C TYR A 59 3.19 -5.77 9.25
N GLU A 60 3.21 -6.71 8.30
CA GLU A 60 2.70 -8.07 8.50
C GLU A 60 3.37 -8.80 9.65
N HIS A 61 4.70 -8.69 9.76
CA HIS A 61 5.45 -9.35 10.83
C HIS A 61 5.03 -8.84 12.21
N MET A 62 4.73 -7.55 12.34
CA MET A 62 4.22 -6.97 13.59
C MET A 62 2.80 -7.42 13.96
N GLN A 63 2.07 -8.08 13.05
CA GLN A 63 0.70 -8.56 13.29
C GLN A 63 0.63 -9.99 13.88
N GLN A 64 1.74 -10.72 14.06
CA GLN A 64 1.71 -12.14 14.41
C GLN A 64 1.50 -12.36 15.93
N GLU A 65 0.41 -13.03 16.37
CA GLU A 65 0.29 -14.50 16.39
C GLU A 65 -0.84 -15.15 15.53
N ASN A 66 -1.72 -14.44 14.82
CA ASN A 66 -2.89 -15.08 14.15
C ASN A 66 -3.29 -14.57 12.74
N ALA A 67 -2.46 -13.81 12.03
CA ALA A 67 -2.85 -13.22 10.73
C ALA A 67 -2.44 -14.06 9.50
N VAL A 68 -3.31 -14.07 8.48
CA VAL A 68 -3.05 -14.64 7.15
C VAL A 68 -1.93 -13.85 6.47
N ASP A 69 -0.90 -14.54 5.98
CA ASP A 69 0.16 -13.98 5.14
C ASP A 69 -0.44 -13.60 3.78
N PHE A 70 -0.67 -12.31 3.56
CA PHE A 70 -1.32 -11.78 2.35
C PHE A 70 -0.33 -11.16 1.37
N SER A 71 0.97 -11.15 1.67
CA SER A 71 2.00 -10.86 0.68
C SER A 71 2.90 -12.08 0.55
N ASN A 72 2.87 -12.68 -0.64
CA ASN A 72 3.54 -13.95 -0.90
C ASN A 72 5.07 -13.81 -1.02
N PHE A 73 5.74 -13.46 0.07
CA PHE A 73 7.21 -13.41 0.19
C PHE A 73 7.84 -14.81 0.36
N LYS A 74 7.04 -15.88 0.38
CA LYS A 74 7.56 -17.26 0.53
C LYS A 74 8.52 -17.65 -0.58
N ASN A 75 8.43 -17.00 -1.74
CA ASN A 75 9.30 -17.26 -2.89
C ASN A 75 10.55 -16.35 -2.93
N GLY A 76 10.82 -15.56 -1.88
CA GLY A 76 12.06 -14.79 -1.76
C GLY A 76 11.90 -13.41 -1.15
N GLY A 77 12.90 -12.56 -1.39
CA GLY A 77 12.94 -11.21 -0.82
C GLY A 77 11.91 -10.23 -1.38
N VAL A 78 11.07 -10.64 -2.34
CA VAL A 78 10.09 -9.80 -3.02
C VAL A 78 8.74 -10.48 -3.06
N SER A 79 7.66 -9.69 -3.11
CA SER A 79 6.31 -10.20 -3.31
C SER A 79 5.86 -9.90 -4.74
N TYR A 80 5.59 -10.94 -5.52
CA TYR A 80 5.00 -10.81 -6.86
C TYR A 80 3.63 -10.15 -6.81
N GLU A 81 2.84 -10.43 -5.78
CA GLU A 81 1.53 -9.82 -5.59
C GLU A 81 1.64 -8.31 -5.38
N ILE A 82 2.58 -7.86 -4.54
CA ILE A 82 2.81 -6.41 -4.36
C ILE A 82 3.32 -5.78 -5.66
N GLN A 83 4.13 -6.52 -6.43
CA GLN A 83 4.60 -6.04 -7.72
C GLN A 83 3.45 -5.84 -8.72
N GLU A 84 2.59 -6.84 -8.87
CA GLU A 84 1.41 -6.76 -9.74
C GLU A 84 0.46 -5.64 -9.30
N VAL A 85 0.33 -5.40 -7.99
CA VAL A 85 -0.46 -4.28 -7.46
C VAL A 85 0.14 -2.93 -7.83
N ILE A 86 1.48 -2.76 -7.76
CA ILE A 86 2.13 -1.53 -8.22
C ILE A 86 1.79 -1.27 -9.68
N GLU A 87 1.99 -2.27 -10.55
CA GLU A 87 1.71 -2.17 -11.98
C GLU A 87 0.24 -1.85 -12.25
N THR A 88 -0.67 -2.54 -11.55
CA THR A 88 -2.12 -2.30 -11.65
C THR A 88 -2.50 -0.87 -11.24
N PHE A 89 -1.90 -0.34 -10.17
CA PHE A 89 -2.19 1.01 -9.69
C PHE A 89 -1.61 2.10 -10.59
N GLU A 90 -0.45 1.85 -11.22
CA GLU A 90 0.08 2.72 -12.27
C GLU A 90 -0.88 2.74 -13.48
N ASP A 91 -1.32 1.55 -13.94
CA ASP A 91 -2.24 1.41 -15.08
C ASP A 91 -3.60 2.06 -14.82
N TYR A 92 -4.09 1.99 -13.58
CA TYR A 92 -5.34 2.63 -13.16
C TYR A 92 -5.19 4.12 -12.83
N GLY A 93 -3.97 4.68 -12.88
CA GLY A 93 -3.72 6.08 -12.55
C GLY A 93 -3.95 6.42 -11.07
N LEU A 94 -3.88 5.43 -10.18
CA LEU A 94 -3.97 5.63 -8.72
C LEU A 94 -2.62 6.05 -8.12
N ILE A 95 -1.52 5.65 -8.77
CA ILE A 95 -0.16 6.09 -8.43
C ILE A 95 0.56 6.55 -9.70
N GLU A 96 1.58 7.38 -9.53
CA GLU A 96 2.45 7.81 -10.62
C GLU A 96 3.93 7.68 -10.24
N ASN A 97 4.77 7.40 -11.23
CA ASN A 97 6.22 7.36 -11.08
C ASN A 97 6.81 8.76 -11.33
N VAL A 98 7.31 9.40 -10.27
CA VAL A 98 8.01 10.69 -10.31
C VAL A 98 9.54 10.54 -10.38
N GLY A 99 10.03 9.30 -10.33
CA GLY A 99 11.44 8.94 -10.43
C GLY A 99 11.91 8.73 -11.88
N SER A 100 12.99 7.98 -12.03
CA SER A 100 13.49 7.56 -13.35
C SER A 100 13.02 6.14 -13.67
N SER A 101 13.02 5.74 -14.94
CA SER A 101 12.67 4.36 -15.32
C SER A 101 13.59 3.29 -14.69
N ARG A 102 14.81 3.66 -14.28
CA ARG A 102 15.74 2.74 -13.59
C ARG A 102 15.57 2.73 -12.07
N ASN A 103 15.16 3.87 -11.52
CA ASN A 103 14.92 4.06 -10.09
C ASN A 103 13.53 4.71 -9.95
N PRO A 104 12.45 3.92 -10.07
CA PRO A 104 11.10 4.43 -9.97
C PRO A 104 10.79 4.85 -8.54
N ILE A 105 10.09 5.99 -8.41
CA ILE A 105 9.64 6.53 -7.14
C ILE A 105 8.15 6.81 -7.28
N TYR A 106 7.34 6.22 -6.41
CA TYR A 106 5.89 6.23 -6.53
C TYR A 106 5.25 7.21 -5.56
N VAL A 107 4.24 7.94 -6.03
CA VAL A 107 3.37 8.82 -5.24
C VAL A 107 1.91 8.58 -5.60
N LEU A 108 0.99 8.93 -4.69
CA LEU A 108 -0.44 8.88 -4.99
C LEU A 108 -0.84 10.03 -5.93
N THR A 109 -1.64 9.71 -6.94
CA THR A 109 -2.41 10.71 -7.70
C THR A 109 -3.57 11.25 -6.85
N ASP A 110 -4.33 12.20 -7.36
CA ASP A 110 -5.51 12.71 -6.63
C ASP A 110 -6.58 11.64 -6.43
N GLU A 111 -6.77 10.76 -7.42
CA GLU A 111 -7.69 9.62 -7.31
C GLU A 111 -7.19 8.58 -6.30
N GLY A 112 -5.89 8.29 -6.30
CA GLY A 112 -5.25 7.44 -5.27
C GLY A 112 -5.40 8.00 -3.85
N LYS A 113 -5.30 9.33 -3.68
CA LYS A 113 -5.53 9.99 -2.37
C LYS A 113 -6.97 9.84 -1.90
N MET A 114 -7.95 9.93 -2.81
CA MET A 114 -9.36 9.69 -2.49
C MET A 114 -9.58 8.25 -2.03
N GLY A 115 -9.07 7.27 -2.79
CA GLY A 115 -9.13 5.85 -2.42
C GLY A 115 -8.44 5.56 -1.08
N ALA A 116 -7.28 6.16 -0.82
CA ALA A 116 -6.58 5.98 0.45
C ALA A 116 -7.37 6.54 1.64
N LYS A 117 -8.06 7.66 1.46
CA LYS A 117 -8.91 8.26 2.49
C LYS A 117 -10.11 7.35 2.82
N GLU A 118 -10.79 6.82 1.80
CA GLU A 118 -11.88 5.85 1.99
C GLU A 118 -11.38 4.58 2.70
N LEU A 119 -10.19 4.08 2.34
CA LEU A 119 -9.59 2.91 2.98
C LEU A 119 -9.22 3.16 4.44
N ALA A 120 -8.68 4.34 4.76
CA ALA A 120 -8.26 4.66 6.12
C ALA A 120 -9.43 4.60 7.11
N GLU A 121 -10.64 4.92 6.67
CA GLU A 121 -11.87 4.81 7.49
C GLU A 121 -12.26 3.36 7.82
N LYS A 122 -11.74 2.37 7.07
CA LYS A 122 -11.99 0.93 7.27
C LYS A 122 -10.96 0.23 8.15
N TYR A 123 -9.81 0.86 8.39
CA TYR A 123 -8.72 0.30 9.19
C TYR A 123 -8.76 0.81 10.62
N SER A 124 -8.32 -0.01 11.58
CA SER A 124 -8.20 0.43 12.96
C SER A 124 -7.08 1.47 13.10
N GLU A 125 -7.21 2.39 14.06
CA GLU A 125 -6.13 3.35 14.38
C GLU A 125 -4.83 2.64 14.77
N GLU A 126 -4.92 1.43 15.33
CA GLU A 126 -3.76 0.62 15.67
C GLU A 126 -3.04 0.10 14.42
N ASP A 127 -3.78 -0.43 13.45
CA ASP A 127 -3.22 -0.90 12.18
C ASP A 127 -2.56 0.25 11.41
N LEU A 128 -3.23 1.41 11.33
CA LEU A 128 -2.68 2.60 10.69
C LEU A 128 -1.40 3.08 11.39
N ARG A 129 -1.36 3.05 12.74
CA ARG A 129 -0.15 3.38 13.51
C ARG A 129 0.98 2.40 13.25
N ARG A 130 0.70 1.09 13.17
CA ARG A 130 1.69 0.05 12.87
C ARG A 130 2.26 0.21 11.46
N LEU A 131 1.40 0.47 10.47
CA LEU A 131 1.84 0.69 9.10
C LEU A 131 2.71 1.94 8.98
N LYS A 132 2.29 3.06 9.61
CA LYS A 132 3.09 4.29 9.67
C LYS A 132 4.43 4.05 10.36
N PHE A 133 4.43 3.29 11.46
CA PHE A 133 5.65 2.90 12.14
C PHE A 133 6.59 2.11 11.22
N ALA A 134 6.09 1.11 10.48
CA ALA A 134 6.88 0.36 9.51
C ALA A 134 7.51 1.27 8.45
N LYS A 135 6.76 2.24 7.90
CA LYS A 135 7.28 3.23 6.95
C LYS A 135 8.40 4.07 7.57
N HIS A 136 8.16 4.61 8.78
CA HIS A 136 9.15 5.42 9.50
C HIS A 136 10.46 4.68 9.79
N GLN A 137 10.44 3.36 9.97
CA GLN A 137 11.67 2.59 10.21
C GLN A 137 12.50 2.37 8.93
N LEU A 138 11.85 2.34 7.77
CA LEU A 138 12.46 1.86 6.53
C LEU A 138 12.68 2.95 5.48
N ASN A 139 11.79 3.92 5.31
CA ASN A 139 11.79 4.81 4.13
C ASN A 139 12.97 5.79 4.06
N ASP A 140 13.66 6.02 5.17
CA ASP A 140 14.85 6.88 5.24
C ASP A 140 16.16 6.08 5.13
N LEU A 141 16.07 4.75 5.08
CA LEU A 141 17.23 3.88 4.90
C LEU A 141 17.62 3.82 3.43
N THR A 142 18.90 3.59 3.17
CA THR A 142 19.34 3.20 1.83
C THR A 142 18.85 1.80 1.47
N PHE A 143 18.91 1.43 0.19
CA PHE A 143 18.56 0.09 -0.28
C PHE A 143 19.26 -1.02 0.53
N ASP A 144 20.59 -0.92 0.73
CA ASP A 144 21.38 -1.92 1.44
C ASP A 144 21.00 -1.99 2.94
N GLU A 145 20.76 -0.83 3.56
CA GLU A 145 20.32 -0.75 4.96
C GLU A 145 18.92 -1.35 5.15
N THR A 146 18.00 -1.07 4.22
CA THR A 146 16.65 -1.67 4.20
C THR A 146 16.74 -3.19 4.09
N LEU A 147 17.55 -3.72 3.18
CA LEU A 147 17.74 -5.17 3.07
C LEU A 147 18.38 -5.76 4.32
N TYR A 148 19.44 -5.15 4.84
CA TYR A 148 20.11 -5.60 6.05
C TYR A 148 19.15 -5.63 7.25
N PHE A 149 18.38 -4.56 7.45
CA PHE A 149 17.38 -4.46 8.51
C PHE A 149 16.37 -5.61 8.39
N MET A 150 15.81 -5.81 7.19
CA MET A 150 14.79 -6.83 6.97
C MET A 150 15.33 -8.25 7.14
N TYR A 151 16.54 -8.56 6.69
CA TYR A 151 17.15 -9.88 6.86
C TYR A 151 17.55 -10.17 8.31
N LYS A 152 17.88 -9.15 9.09
CA LYS A 152 18.13 -9.33 10.53
C LYS A 152 16.85 -9.56 11.31
N LEU A 153 15.77 -8.88 10.93
CA LEU A 153 14.50 -8.94 11.63
C LEU A 153 13.65 -10.16 11.24
N ILE A 154 13.59 -10.45 9.94
CA ILE A 154 12.76 -11.51 9.34
C ILE A 154 13.68 -12.35 8.44
N PRO A 155 14.55 -13.21 9.01
CA PRO A 155 15.57 -13.94 8.26
C PRO A 155 15.00 -14.84 7.17
N GLU A 156 13.74 -15.28 7.29
CA GLU A 156 13.05 -16.11 6.30
C GLU A 156 12.92 -15.39 4.95
N THR A 157 12.89 -14.05 4.94
CA THR A 157 12.89 -13.26 3.70
C THR A 157 14.20 -13.36 2.91
N GLN A 158 15.25 -13.94 3.50
CA GLN A 158 16.53 -14.20 2.85
C GLN A 158 16.58 -15.59 2.18
N GLU A 159 15.84 -16.59 2.69
CA GLU A 159 16.05 -18.02 2.35
C GLU A 159 16.00 -18.32 0.85
N HIS A 160 15.14 -17.63 0.10
CA HIS A 160 15.03 -17.78 -1.35
C HIS A 160 15.58 -16.59 -2.15
N SER A 161 16.12 -15.56 -1.49
CA SER A 161 16.71 -14.38 -2.15
C SER A 161 18.01 -14.65 -2.91
N THR A 162 18.64 -15.81 -2.66
CA THR A 162 19.89 -16.25 -3.31
C THR A 162 19.69 -17.43 -4.25
N GLN A 163 18.45 -17.92 -4.42
CA GLN A 163 18.14 -18.99 -5.37
C GLN A 163 17.87 -18.38 -6.75
N PHE A 164 18.95 -18.19 -7.51
CA PHE A 164 18.83 -18.03 -8.95
C PHE A 164 18.51 -19.42 -9.54
N GLU A 165 17.35 -19.58 -10.17
CA GLU A 165 17.11 -20.76 -11.00
C GLU A 165 18.26 -20.88 -12.01
N LYS A 166 18.88 -22.06 -12.05
CA LYS A 166 19.99 -22.38 -12.97
C LYS A 166 19.45 -22.74 -14.35
#